data_AF-A0A7V4XDU1-F1
#
_entry.id   AF-A0A7V4XDU1-F1
#
_cell.length_a   1.000
_cell.length_b   1.000
_cell.length_c   1.000
_cell.angle_alpha   90.00
_cell.angle_beta   90.00
_cell.angle_gamma   90.00
#
_symmetry.space_group_name_H-M   'P 1'
#
loop_
_entity.id
_entity.type
_entity.pdbx_description
1 polymer ?
#
loop_
_entity_poly.entity_id
_entity_poly.type
_entity_poly.pdbx_seq_one_letter_code
_entity_poly.pdbx_strand_id
1 'polypeptide(L)'
;MSVQSGTDLPLEEKIRRKVTWYRVPLMAIATVLVVGFIYDARWFWYGAPVAIFGELIQMWAGSQLHKDQHLTISGPYSHVRNPMYTGRFFFGLGFFIMTRNPYLIAGYVIVFAAYAHMRVKREESRLQVIFAPDYQHYCSEIHRWLPRFKPYSRSESKNASWAQMCVNHEQINMLGLLLVLAAVYVRIEKLTMWHWKF
;
A
#
# COMPACT_ATOMS: atom_id res chain seq x y z
N MET A 1 -25.42 29.49 -29.93
CA MET A 1 -24.07 29.24 -29.36
C MET A 1 -24.01 27.77 -28.97
N SER A 2 -23.39 26.95 -29.82
CA SER A 2 -23.27 25.50 -29.64
C SER A 2 -22.31 25.18 -28.51
N VAL A 3 -22.80 24.45 -27.51
CA VAL A 3 -21.98 23.79 -26.50
C VAL A 3 -21.10 22.76 -27.21
N GLN A 4 -19.81 23.06 -27.34
CA GLN A 4 -18.80 22.08 -27.77
C GLN A 4 -18.65 21.04 -26.66
N SER A 5 -19.34 19.93 -26.84
CA SER A 5 -19.11 18.68 -26.15
C SER A 5 -17.79 18.07 -26.65
N GLY A 6 -16.96 17.58 -25.72
CA GLY A 6 -15.81 16.74 -26.03
C GLY A 6 -14.51 17.49 -26.25
N THR A 7 -13.91 18.01 -25.17
CA THR A 7 -12.48 18.32 -25.17
C THR A 7 -11.68 17.03 -25.31
N ASP A 8 -11.00 16.89 -26.45
CA ASP A 8 -10.01 15.86 -26.67
C ASP A 8 -8.91 15.99 -25.61
N LEU A 9 -8.94 15.11 -24.60
CA LEU A 9 -7.89 15.04 -23.59
C LEU A 9 -6.52 14.90 -24.28
N PRO A 10 -5.47 15.64 -23.84
CA PRO A 10 -4.12 15.53 -24.39
C PRO A 10 -3.68 14.06 -24.48
N LEU A 11 -2.92 13.71 -25.53
CA LEU A 11 -2.49 12.33 -25.77
C LEU A 11 -1.80 11.72 -24.53
N GLU A 12 -1.01 12.51 -23.80
CA GLU A 12 -0.36 12.10 -22.56
C GLU A 12 -1.35 11.67 -21.47
N GLU A 13 -2.49 12.35 -21.36
CA GLU A 13 -3.53 12.05 -20.39
C GLU A 13 -4.33 10.80 -20.79
N LYS A 14 -4.60 10.64 -22.10
CA LYS A 14 -5.20 9.41 -22.65
C LYS A 14 -4.29 8.18 -22.40
N ILE A 15 -2.98 8.31 -22.64
CA ILE A 15 -1.98 7.26 -22.37
C ILE A 15 -1.91 6.96 -20.87
N ARG A 16 -1.81 7.98 -20.01
CA ARG A 16 -1.77 7.83 -18.55
C ARG A 16 -2.99 7.09 -18.01
N ARG A 17 -4.18 7.41 -18.54
CA ARG A 17 -5.44 6.77 -18.14
C ARG A 17 -5.48 5.31 -18.57
N LYS A 18 -5.10 4.99 -19.81
CA LYS A 18 -4.99 3.59 -20.30
C LYS A 18 -3.96 2.78 -19.49
N VAL A 19 -2.78 3.33 -19.25
CA VAL A 19 -1.74 2.68 -18.44
C VAL A 19 -2.25 2.41 -17.02
N THR A 20 -2.99 3.34 -16.42
CA THR A 20 -3.59 3.14 -15.09
C THR A 20 -4.66 2.04 -15.11
N TRP A 21 -5.46 1.98 -16.17
CA TRP A 21 -6.48 0.96 -16.38
C TRP A 21 -5.93 -0.46 -16.50
N TYR A 22 -4.83 -0.65 -17.24
CA TYR A 22 -4.20 -1.99 -17.38
C TYR A 22 -3.40 -2.43 -16.15
N ARG A 23 -3.00 -1.50 -15.28
CA ARG A 23 -2.25 -1.83 -14.05
C ARG A 23 -3.08 -2.66 -13.08
N VAL A 24 -4.35 -2.32 -12.89
CA VAL A 24 -5.24 -3.02 -11.93
C VAL A 24 -5.41 -4.50 -12.27
N PRO A 25 -5.81 -4.90 -13.50
CA PRO A 25 -5.92 -6.31 -13.86
C PRO A 25 -4.56 -7.02 -13.85
N LEU A 26 -3.47 -6.34 -14.24
CA LEU A 26 -2.12 -6.92 -14.14
C LEU A 26 -1.73 -7.25 -12.70
N MET A 27 -2.00 -6.35 -11.75
CA MET A 27 -1.74 -6.58 -10.33
C MET A 27 -2.65 -7.68 -9.75
N ALA A 28 -3.89 -7.78 -10.22
CA ALA A 28 -4.79 -8.86 -9.84
C ALA A 28 -4.27 -10.22 -10.34
N ILE A 29 -3.86 -10.31 -11.61
CA ILE A 29 -3.25 -11.51 -12.18
C ILE A 29 -1.97 -11.88 -11.41
N ALA A 30 -1.08 -10.91 -11.17
CA ALA A 30 0.14 -11.14 -10.40
C ALA A 30 -0.17 -11.66 -8.98
N THR A 31 -1.18 -11.10 -8.31
CA THR A 31 -1.65 -11.57 -7.00
C THR A 31 -2.15 -13.02 -7.07
N VAL A 32 -2.99 -13.36 -8.05
CA VAL A 32 -3.49 -14.73 -8.24
C VAL A 32 -2.34 -15.70 -8.50
N LEU A 33 -1.35 -15.31 -9.31
CA LEU A 33 -0.17 -16.12 -9.58
C LEU A 33 0.67 -16.32 -8.31
N VAL A 34 0.98 -15.26 -7.57
CA VAL A 34 1.74 -15.33 -6.30
C VAL A 34 1.03 -16.23 -5.30
N VAL A 35 -0.29 -16.03 -5.12
CA VAL A 35 -1.11 -16.90 -4.28
C VAL A 35 -1.06 -18.33 -4.80
N GLY A 36 -1.08 -18.55 -6.12
CA GLY A 36 -0.79 -19.79 -6.81
C GLY A 36 0.39 -20.54 -6.20
N PHE A 37 1.53 -19.86 -6.03
CA PHE A 37 2.78 -20.45 -5.52
C PHE A 37 2.82 -20.76 -4.01
N ILE A 38 1.77 -20.46 -3.23
CA ILE A 38 1.77 -20.67 -1.77
C ILE A 38 1.25 -22.07 -1.40
N TYR A 39 2.13 -23.00 -1.06
CA TYR A 39 1.73 -24.39 -0.77
C TYR A 39 2.11 -24.90 0.63
N ASP A 40 3.05 -24.25 1.32
CA ASP A 40 3.57 -24.73 2.62
C ASP A 40 2.92 -23.98 3.79
N ALA A 41 2.22 -24.73 4.65
CA ALA A 41 1.52 -24.19 5.81
C ALA A 41 2.46 -23.46 6.80
N ARG A 42 3.74 -23.84 6.89
CA ARG A 42 4.69 -23.17 7.79
C ARG A 42 5.02 -21.76 7.32
N TRP A 43 5.22 -21.59 6.02
CA TRP A 43 5.53 -20.28 5.43
C TRP A 43 4.33 -19.34 5.41
N PHE A 44 3.11 -19.88 5.39
CA PHE A 44 1.89 -19.12 5.65
C PHE A 44 1.97 -18.39 7.00
N TRP A 45 2.35 -19.09 8.08
CA TRP A 45 2.43 -18.50 9.42
C TRP A 45 3.56 -17.49 9.60
N TYR A 46 4.61 -17.53 8.77
CA TYR A 46 5.63 -16.48 8.75
C TYR A 46 5.18 -15.25 7.95
N GLY A 47 4.52 -15.45 6.81
CA GLY A 47 4.09 -14.35 5.94
C GLY A 47 2.85 -13.62 6.43
N ALA A 48 1.89 -14.32 7.05
CA ALA A 48 0.58 -13.75 7.40
C ALA A 48 0.69 -12.61 8.42
N PRO A 49 1.47 -12.75 9.52
CA PRO A 49 1.69 -11.65 10.45
C PRO A 49 2.35 -10.43 9.79
N VAL A 50 3.26 -10.64 8.83
CA VAL A 50 3.92 -9.54 8.09
C VAL A 50 2.92 -8.81 7.20
N ALA A 51 2.04 -9.54 6.51
CA ALA A 51 0.99 -8.94 5.68
C ALA A 51 0.00 -8.14 6.51
N ILE A 52 -0.45 -8.71 7.64
CA ILE A 52 -1.36 -8.06 8.60
C ILE A 52 -0.70 -6.81 9.18
N PHE A 53 0.57 -6.88 9.59
CA PHE A 53 1.31 -5.74 10.10
C PHE A 53 1.37 -4.59 9.08
N GLY A 54 1.63 -4.91 7.81
CA GLY A 54 1.58 -3.93 6.72
C GLY A 54 0.22 -3.26 6.60
N GLU A 55 -0.86 -4.05 6.69
CA GLU A 55 -2.23 -3.52 6.63
C GLU A 55 -2.58 -2.67 7.85
N LEU A 56 -2.13 -3.02 9.04
CA LEU A 56 -2.33 -2.21 10.25
C LEU A 56 -1.65 -0.84 10.12
N ILE A 57 -0.48 -0.76 9.50
CA ILE A 57 0.18 0.53 9.19
C ILE A 57 -0.69 1.34 8.22
N GLN A 58 -1.26 0.69 7.18
CA GLN A 58 -2.16 1.36 6.24
C GLN A 58 -3.41 1.87 6.93
N MET A 59 -4.06 1.05 7.76
CA MET A 59 -5.22 1.45 8.56
C MET A 59 -4.91 2.66 9.45
N TRP A 60 -3.77 2.65 10.15
CA TRP A 60 -3.36 3.77 11.01
C TRP A 60 -3.06 5.04 10.20
N ALA A 61 -2.44 4.91 9.02
CA ALA A 61 -2.20 6.05 8.14
C ALA A 61 -3.52 6.56 7.53
N GLY A 62 -4.42 5.67 7.14
CA GLY A 62 -5.71 5.97 6.54
C GLY A 62 -6.67 6.60 7.53
N SER A 63 -6.52 6.35 8.83
CA SER A 63 -7.33 7.01 9.86
C SER A 63 -7.04 8.50 10.02
N GLN A 64 -5.92 8.99 9.48
CA GLN A 64 -5.49 10.38 9.63
C GLN A 64 -5.38 11.12 8.30
N LEU A 65 -5.31 10.40 7.19
CA LEU A 65 -5.11 10.97 5.86
C LEU A 65 -6.38 11.63 5.33
N HIS A 66 -6.33 12.96 5.21
CA HIS A 66 -7.33 13.77 4.51
C HIS A 66 -6.72 14.28 3.21
N LYS A 67 -7.08 13.65 2.09
CA LYS A 67 -6.47 13.94 0.79
C LYS A 67 -6.73 15.40 0.38
N ASP A 68 -5.64 16.13 0.12
CA ASP A 68 -5.63 17.47 -0.46
C ASP A 68 -6.39 18.56 0.33
N GLN A 69 -6.79 18.28 1.57
CA GLN A 69 -7.45 19.26 2.45
C GLN A 69 -6.47 19.97 3.37
N HIS A 70 -5.53 19.23 3.95
CA HIS A 70 -4.47 19.76 4.80
C HIS A 70 -3.26 18.81 4.80
N LEU A 71 -2.08 19.34 5.12
CA LEU A 71 -0.89 18.53 5.26
C LEU A 71 -1.04 17.61 6.48
N THR A 72 -1.20 16.31 6.24
CA THR A 72 -1.32 15.31 7.31
C THR A 72 0.07 15.08 7.93
N ILE A 73 0.26 15.53 9.17
CA ILE A 73 1.52 15.41 9.92
C ILE A 73 1.39 14.63 11.23
N SER A 74 0.20 14.10 11.52
CA SER A 74 -0.14 13.40 12.75
C SER A 74 -0.11 11.87 12.57
N GLY A 75 -0.02 11.14 13.69
CA GLY A 75 0.01 9.67 13.66
C GLY A 75 1.27 9.12 13.00
N PRO A 76 1.15 8.15 12.08
CA PRO A 76 2.35 7.56 11.47
C PRO A 76 3.07 8.56 10.56
N TYR A 77 2.37 9.59 10.05
CA TYR A 77 2.99 10.68 9.30
C TYR A 77 3.92 11.54 10.17
N SER A 78 3.77 11.53 11.50
CA SER A 78 4.71 12.21 12.39
C SER A 78 6.06 11.49 12.51
N HIS A 79 6.13 10.22 12.09
CA HIS A 79 7.33 9.37 12.20
C HIS A 79 8.01 9.12 10.85
N VAL A 80 7.25 9.07 9.75
CA VAL A 80 7.76 8.85 8.39
C VAL A 80 6.87 9.58 7.39
N ARG A 81 7.42 10.11 6.29
CA ARG A 81 6.62 10.86 5.31
C ARG A 81 5.65 10.01 4.51
N ASN A 82 6.00 8.75 4.29
CA ASN A 82 5.28 7.83 3.40
C ASN A 82 4.87 6.53 4.11
N PRO A 83 4.12 6.59 5.23
CA PRO A 83 3.74 5.41 5.99
C PRO A 83 2.84 4.48 5.18
N MET A 84 2.01 5.02 4.29
CA MET A 84 1.18 4.27 3.36
C MET A 84 1.97 3.36 2.42
N TYR A 85 3.16 3.79 1.96
CA TYR A 85 4.02 2.95 1.14
C TYR A 85 4.79 1.93 2.00
N THR A 86 5.13 2.29 3.23
CA THR A 86 5.74 1.36 4.19
C THR A 86 4.79 0.21 4.52
N GLY A 87 3.51 0.51 4.79
CA GLY A 87 2.47 -0.49 4.99
C GLY A 87 2.28 -1.39 3.76
N ARG A 88 2.19 -0.80 2.55
CA ARG A 88 2.11 -1.56 1.29
C ARG A 88 3.30 -2.48 1.04
N PHE A 89 4.50 -2.07 1.47
CA PHE A 89 5.69 -2.90 1.37
C PHE A 89 5.56 -4.16 2.24
N PHE A 90 5.23 -4.02 3.52
CA PHE A 90 5.05 -5.17 4.41
C PHE A 90 3.85 -6.04 4.02
N PHE A 91 2.76 -5.41 3.57
CA PHE A 91 1.59 -6.11 3.04
C PHE A 91 1.98 -7.10 1.94
N GLY A 92 2.66 -6.62 0.89
CA GLY A 92 3.08 -7.48 -0.21
C GLY A 92 4.18 -8.45 0.20
N LEU A 93 5.17 -7.98 0.97
CA LEU A 93 6.29 -8.81 1.44
C LEU A 93 5.79 -10.07 2.17
N GLY A 94 4.73 -9.94 2.99
CA GLY A 94 4.10 -11.07 3.66
C GLY A 94 3.68 -12.17 2.68
N PHE A 95 2.97 -11.84 1.59
CA PHE A 95 2.59 -12.82 0.57
C PHE A 95 3.79 -13.45 -0.14
N PHE A 96 4.83 -12.66 -0.43
CA PHE A 96 6.03 -13.18 -1.08
C PHE A 96 6.84 -14.12 -0.16
N ILE A 97 6.89 -13.86 1.15
CA ILE A 97 7.47 -14.77 2.16
C ILE A 97 6.75 -16.13 2.12
N MET A 98 5.42 -16.14 1.99
CA MET A 98 4.63 -17.39 1.96
C MET A 98 4.99 -18.30 0.77
N THR A 99 5.53 -17.75 -0.31
CA THR A 99 5.94 -18.54 -1.49
C THR A 99 7.20 -19.37 -1.24
N ARG A 100 7.93 -19.14 -0.13
CA ARG A 100 9.25 -19.73 0.16
C ARG A 100 10.31 -19.47 -0.93
N ASN A 101 10.05 -18.60 -1.90
CA ASN A 101 10.93 -18.40 -3.04
C ASN A 101 11.76 -17.11 -2.88
N PRO A 102 13.08 -17.19 -2.59
CA PRO A 102 13.91 -16.01 -2.38
C PRO A 102 14.01 -15.12 -3.62
N TYR A 103 13.90 -15.69 -4.83
CA TYR A 103 13.92 -14.92 -6.07
C TYR A 103 12.66 -14.07 -6.24
N LEU A 104 11.48 -14.62 -5.87
CA LEU A 104 10.24 -13.86 -5.89
C LEU A 104 10.24 -12.74 -4.85
N ILE A 105 10.79 -13.00 -3.65
CA ILE A 105 10.97 -11.99 -2.60
C ILE A 105 11.90 -10.87 -3.10
N ALA A 106 13.07 -11.20 -3.63
CA ALA A 106 14.02 -10.22 -4.15
C ALA A 106 13.43 -9.40 -5.31
N GLY A 107 12.74 -10.08 -6.24
CA GLY A 107 12.04 -9.43 -7.35
C GLY A 107 10.97 -8.44 -6.86
N TYR A 108 10.17 -8.84 -5.86
CA TYR A 108 9.20 -7.94 -5.23
C TYR A 108 9.86 -6.71 -4.62
N VAL A 109 10.92 -6.89 -3.82
CA VAL A 109 11.63 -5.78 -3.16
C VAL A 109 12.15 -4.77 -4.18
N ILE A 110 12.79 -5.25 -5.25
CA ILE A 110 13.35 -4.38 -6.30
C ILE A 110 12.24 -3.62 -7.04
N VAL A 111 11.21 -4.35 -7.52
CA VAL A 111 10.12 -3.76 -8.29
C VAL A 111 9.33 -2.76 -7.43
N PHE A 112 9.05 -3.11 -6.18
CA PHE A 112 8.35 -2.23 -5.25
C PHE A 112 9.18 -0.98 -4.93
N ALA A 113 10.48 -1.11 -4.68
CA ALA A 113 11.34 0.03 -4.39
C ALA A 113 11.37 1.04 -5.56
N ALA A 114 11.49 0.55 -6.79
CA ALA A 114 11.44 1.39 -7.98
C ALA A 114 10.07 2.08 -8.13
N TYR A 115 8.97 1.31 -7.99
CA TYR A 115 7.61 1.83 -8.05
C TYR A 115 7.36 2.91 -6.99
N ALA A 116 7.67 2.61 -5.72
CA ALA A 116 7.45 3.49 -4.60
C ALA A 116 8.26 4.77 -4.74
N HIS A 117 9.54 4.67 -5.17
CA HIS A 117 10.37 5.84 -5.41
C HIS A 117 9.76 6.80 -6.45
N MET A 118 9.33 6.27 -7.60
CA MET A 118 8.72 7.08 -8.66
C MET A 118 7.41 7.74 -8.21
N ARG A 119 6.59 7.00 -7.46
CA ARG A 119 5.30 7.47 -6.96
C ARG A 119 5.46 8.54 -5.89
N VAL A 120 6.29 8.29 -4.88
CA VAL A 120 6.58 9.24 -3.81
C VAL A 120 7.16 10.52 -4.39
N LYS A 121 8.14 10.45 -5.29
CA LYS A 121 8.71 11.67 -5.91
C LYS A 121 7.63 12.56 -6.53
N ARG A 122 6.66 11.97 -7.25
CA ARG A 122 5.55 12.72 -7.84
C ARG A 122 4.62 13.32 -6.79
N GLU A 123 4.28 12.55 -5.76
CA GLU A 123 3.40 12.99 -4.68
C GLU A 123 4.06 14.11 -3.87
N GLU A 124 5.34 13.99 -3.53
CA GLU A 124 6.10 15.04 -2.85
C GLU A 124 6.19 16.32 -3.69
N SER A 125 6.43 16.22 -5.01
CA SER A 125 6.39 17.40 -5.89
C SER A 125 5.03 18.09 -5.90
N ARG A 126 3.93 17.33 -5.84
CA ARG A 126 2.58 17.90 -5.74
C ARG A 126 2.34 18.57 -4.38
N LEU A 127 2.71 17.90 -3.29
CA LEU A 127 2.57 18.44 -1.93
C LEU A 127 3.41 19.71 -1.74
N GLN A 128 4.59 19.78 -2.36
CA GLN A 128 5.44 20.95 -2.38
C GLN A 128 4.77 22.16 -3.05
N VAL A 129 3.91 21.95 -4.04
CA VAL A 129 3.15 23.02 -4.71
C VAL A 129 1.95 23.47 -3.87
N ILE A 130 1.24 22.52 -3.24
CA ILE A 130 -0.02 22.81 -2.52
C ILE A 130 0.24 23.37 -1.12
N PHE A 131 1.29 22.89 -0.43
CA PHE A 131 1.51 23.11 1.00
C PHE A 131 2.86 23.78 1.33
N ALA A 132 3.49 24.47 0.37
CA ALA A 132 4.63 25.33 0.71
C ALA A 132 4.17 26.51 1.58
N PRO A 133 4.94 26.93 2.61
CA PRO A 133 6.26 26.43 3.02
C PRO A 133 6.24 25.27 4.03
N ASP A 134 5.09 24.95 4.63
CA ASP A 134 4.98 23.97 5.71
C ASP A 134 5.51 22.58 5.34
N TYR A 135 5.32 22.17 4.08
CA TYR A 135 5.85 20.91 3.59
C TYR A 135 7.38 20.85 3.59
N GLN A 136 8.08 21.97 3.35
CA GLN A 136 9.55 22.01 3.38
C GLN A 136 10.08 21.79 4.80
N HIS A 137 9.46 22.45 5.78
CA HIS A 137 9.79 22.27 7.20
C HIS A 137 9.51 20.83 7.65
N TYR A 138 8.42 20.23 7.16
CA TYR A 138 8.14 18.83 7.44
C TYR A 138 9.21 17.89 6.85
N CYS A 139 9.70 18.18 5.64
CA CYS A 139 10.73 17.39 4.97
C CYS A 139 12.12 17.52 5.59
N SER A 140 12.45 18.63 6.27
CA SER A 140 13.74 18.80 6.95
C SER A 140 13.85 17.96 8.23
N GLU A 141 12.72 17.60 8.83
CA GLU A 141 12.67 16.80 10.05
C GLU A 141 12.37 15.33 9.79
N ILE A 142 11.42 15.02 8.90
CA ILE A 142 10.90 13.65 8.75
C ILE A 142 11.51 12.95 7.55
N HIS A 143 12.07 11.77 7.79
CA HIS A 143 12.64 10.96 6.72
C HIS A 143 11.59 10.42 5.76
N ARG A 144 12.00 10.21 4.51
CA ARG A 144 11.11 9.72 3.45
C ARG A 144 10.59 8.30 3.71
N TRP A 145 11.47 7.41 4.18
CA TRP A 145 11.24 5.96 4.27
C TRP A 145 11.48 5.36 5.65
N LEU A 146 12.47 5.87 6.39
CA LEU A 146 12.86 5.29 7.67
C LEU A 146 12.10 5.98 8.82
N PRO A 147 11.32 5.24 9.63
CA PRO A 147 10.60 5.83 10.73
C PRO A 147 11.56 6.40 11.77
N ARG A 148 11.22 7.58 12.28
CA ARG A 148 11.92 8.24 13.38
C ARG A 148 11.24 7.90 14.69
N PHE A 149 12.02 7.61 15.74
CA PHE A 149 11.45 7.32 17.07
C PHE A 149 10.80 8.56 17.72
N LYS A 150 11.33 9.75 17.45
CA LYS A 150 10.73 11.02 17.90
C LYS A 150 9.70 11.51 16.88
N PRO A 151 8.47 11.89 17.28
CA PRO A 151 7.48 12.44 16.37
C PRO A 151 7.89 13.83 15.87
N TYR A 152 7.25 14.30 14.79
CA TYR A 152 7.43 15.65 14.24
C TYR A 152 7.15 16.74 15.28
N SER A 153 8.00 17.77 15.35
CA SER A 153 7.91 18.84 16.36
C SER A 153 6.57 19.59 16.35
N ARG A 154 5.98 19.76 15.16
CA ARG A 154 4.66 20.40 14.96
C ARG A 154 3.51 19.40 14.83
N SER A 155 3.72 18.13 15.16
CA SER A 155 2.67 17.12 15.07
C SER A 155 1.51 17.48 15.99
N GLU A 156 0.31 17.53 15.44
CA GLU A 156 -0.90 17.61 16.24
C GLU A 156 -1.21 16.22 16.85
N SER A 157 -1.57 16.19 18.13
CA SER A 157 -2.09 14.97 18.76
C SER A 157 -3.53 14.73 18.31
N LYS A 158 -3.69 14.12 17.13
CA LYS A 158 -5.00 13.68 16.62
C LYS A 158 -5.21 12.19 16.87
N ASN A 159 -6.33 11.86 17.49
CA ASN A 159 -6.76 10.47 17.67
C ASN A 159 -7.12 9.84 16.32
N ALA A 160 -6.98 8.52 16.21
CA ALA A 160 -7.42 7.78 15.04
C ALA A 160 -8.93 8.00 14.82
N SER A 161 -9.30 8.43 13.61
CA SER A 161 -10.70 8.65 13.25
C SER A 161 -11.26 7.45 12.50
N TRP A 162 -12.20 6.74 13.13
CA TRP A 162 -12.93 5.64 12.53
C TRP A 162 -13.70 6.07 11.27
N ALA A 163 -14.30 7.26 11.29
CA ALA A 163 -15.00 7.81 10.13
C ALA A 163 -14.04 8.01 8.95
N GLN A 164 -12.81 8.48 9.21
CA GLN A 164 -11.82 8.69 8.16
C GLN A 164 -11.28 7.37 7.59
N MET A 165 -11.13 6.33 8.42
CA MET A 165 -10.81 4.98 7.95
C MET A 165 -11.89 4.48 6.99
N CYS A 166 -13.17 4.66 7.36
CA CYS A 166 -14.32 4.28 6.55
C CYS A 166 -14.31 4.94 5.16
N VAL A 167 -14.04 6.25 5.12
CA VAL A 167 -13.92 7.04 3.87
C VAL A 167 -12.74 6.56 3.01
N ASN A 168 -11.64 6.18 3.63
CA ASN A 168 -10.46 5.67 2.92
C ASN A 168 -10.57 4.18 2.56
N HIS A 169 -11.67 3.51 2.91
CA HIS A 169 -11.96 2.10 2.64
C HIS A 169 -10.95 1.09 3.23
N GLU A 170 -10.14 1.51 4.22
CA GLU A 170 -9.10 0.63 4.78
C GLU A 170 -9.70 -0.59 5.52
N GLN A 171 -10.91 -0.46 6.07
CA GLN A 171 -11.65 -1.58 6.65
C GLN A 171 -12.02 -2.64 5.60
N ILE A 172 -12.30 -2.23 4.36
CA ILE A 172 -12.61 -3.15 3.27
C ILE A 172 -11.32 -3.87 2.83
N ASN A 173 -10.20 -3.16 2.80
CA ASN A 173 -8.89 -3.74 2.51
C ASN A 173 -8.50 -4.79 3.56
N MET A 174 -8.68 -4.51 4.84
CA MET A 174 -8.45 -5.48 5.92
C MET A 174 -9.37 -6.70 5.82
N LEU A 175 -10.67 -6.51 5.58
CA LEU A 175 -11.59 -7.64 5.35
C LEU A 175 -11.18 -8.47 4.14
N GLY A 176 -10.79 -7.81 3.04
CA GLY A 176 -10.27 -8.45 1.85
C GLY A 176 -9.01 -9.27 2.13
N LEU A 177 -8.06 -8.72 2.89
CA LEU A 177 -6.86 -9.44 3.34
C LEU A 177 -7.21 -10.70 4.11
N LEU A 178 -8.08 -10.59 5.12
CA LEU A 178 -8.49 -11.73 5.95
C LEU A 178 -9.17 -12.83 5.13
N LEU A 179 -10.04 -12.45 4.18
CA LEU A 179 -10.69 -13.40 3.27
C LEU A 179 -9.68 -14.09 2.35
N VAL A 180 -8.71 -13.36 1.80
CA VAL A 180 -7.65 -13.95 0.98
C VAL A 180 -6.79 -14.90 1.81
N LEU A 181 -6.36 -14.51 3.01
CA LEU A 181 -5.58 -15.37 3.90
C LEU A 181 -6.33 -16.64 4.26
N ALA A 182 -7.62 -16.53 4.59
CA ALA A 182 -8.48 -17.69 4.86
C ALA A 182 -8.60 -18.61 3.64
N ALA A 183 -8.81 -18.04 2.44
CA ALA A 183 -8.89 -18.81 1.20
C ALA A 183 -7.57 -19.54 0.89
N VAL A 184 -6.43 -18.87 1.09
CA VAL A 184 -5.09 -19.48 0.94
C VAL A 184 -4.90 -20.62 1.93
N TYR A 185 -5.25 -20.41 3.20
CA TYR A 185 -5.12 -21.44 4.23
C TYR A 185 -5.98 -22.68 3.92
N VAL A 186 -7.27 -22.50 3.60
CA VAL A 186 -8.17 -23.59 3.21
C VAL A 186 -7.64 -24.33 1.99
N ARG A 187 -7.05 -23.63 1.04
CA ARG A 187 -6.44 -24.25 -0.15
C ARG A 187 -5.23 -25.12 0.22
N ILE A 188 -4.33 -24.62 1.08
CA ILE A 188 -3.17 -25.39 1.57
C ILE A 188 -3.62 -26.67 2.27
N GLU A 189 -4.60 -26.57 3.16
CA GLU A 189 -5.16 -27.73 3.88
C GLU A 189 -5.76 -28.77 2.93
N LYS A 190 -6.56 -28.33 1.94
CA LYS A 190 -7.13 -29.24 0.92
C LYS A 190 -6.06 -29.95 0.11
N LEU A 191 -5.02 -29.23 -0.32
CA LEU A 191 -3.90 -29.81 -1.04
C LEU A 191 -3.15 -30.81 -0.18
N THR A 192 -2.91 -30.50 1.09
CA THR A 192 -2.18 -31.36 2.03
C THR A 192 -2.95 -32.64 2.31
N MET A 193 -4.27 -32.56 2.55
CA MET A 193 -5.15 -33.71 2.72
C MET A 193 -5.24 -34.59 1.47
N TRP A 194 -5.19 -34.00 0.28
CA TRP A 194 -5.24 -34.76 -0.97
C TRP A 194 -3.98 -35.62 -1.18
N HIS A 195 -2.80 -35.08 -0.87
CA HIS A 195 -1.53 -35.81 -0.98
C HIS A 195 -1.40 -36.98 0.03
N TRP A 196 -2.20 -37.02 1.10
CA TRP A 196 -2.19 -38.12 2.07
C TRP A 196 -3.18 -39.24 1.74
N LYS A 197 -4.13 -39.01 0.82
CA LYS A 197 -5.20 -39.97 0.48
C LYS A 197 -4.85 -40.89 -0.70
N PHE A 198 -3.69 -40.72 -1.33
CA PHE A 198 -3.18 -41.52 -2.43
C PHE A 198 -1.70 -41.84 -2.18
#